data_AF-H6LBT2-F1
#
_entry.id   AF-H6LBT2-F1
#
_cell.length_a   1.000
_cell.length_b   1.000
_cell.length_c   1.000
_cell.angle_alpha   90.00
_cell.angle_beta   90.00
_cell.angle_gamma   90.00
#
_symmetry.space_group_name_H-M   'P 1'
#
loop_
_entity.id
_entity.type
_entity.pdbx_description
1 polymer ?
#
loop_
_entity_poly.entity_id
_entity_poly.type
_entity_poly.pdbx_seq_one_letter_code
_entity_poly.pdbx_strand_id
1 'polypeptide(L)'
;MLKTVVAFSNGIGGSILFGGDDERHIIGLSHVQEDAEKISNFIKTKVEPLIMFSLKPASMENKDVLVMEIASGKMTPYYYVNEGTKTAFVRIGNESVVAPSYINHEHMGTAVLFPYWS
;
A
#
# COMPACT_ATOMS: atom_id res chain seq x y z
N MET A 1 4.37 0.36 7.53
CA MET A 1 3.04 0.65 6.93
C MET A 1 3.12 1.46 5.63
N LEU A 2 3.48 2.75 5.60
CA LEU A 2 3.37 3.59 4.39
C LEU A 2 4.12 3.03 3.16
N LYS A 3 5.31 2.46 3.36
CA LYS A 3 6.06 1.77 2.28
C LYS A 3 5.22 0.68 1.61
N THR A 4 4.48 -0.08 2.41
CA THR A 4 3.58 -1.16 1.94
C THR A 4 2.37 -0.60 1.20
N VAL A 5 1.80 0.52 1.67
CA VAL A 5 0.71 1.22 0.99
C VAL A 5 1.14 1.65 -0.41
N VAL A 6 2.29 2.34 -0.50
CA VAL A 6 2.88 2.76 -1.77
C VAL A 6 3.20 1.57 -2.68
N ALA A 7 3.80 0.52 -2.12
CA ALA A 7 4.15 -0.69 -2.86
C ALA A 7 2.93 -1.41 -3.43
N PHE A 8 1.81 -1.44 -2.68
CA PHE A 8 0.56 -2.01 -3.17
C PHE A 8 -0.06 -1.18 -4.30
N SER A 9 -0.09 0.14 -4.15
CA SER A 9 -0.61 1.02 -5.22
C SER A 9 0.25 1.01 -6.48
N ASN A 10 1.57 0.78 -6.36
CA ASN A 10 2.46 0.59 -7.51
C ASN A 10 2.45 -0.82 -8.09
N GLY A 11 1.78 -1.77 -7.43
CA GLY A 11 1.67 -3.15 -7.85
C GLY A 11 0.23 -3.52 -8.17
N ILE A 12 -0.14 -4.74 -7.81
CA ILE A 12 -1.46 -5.32 -8.06
C ILE A 12 -2.53 -4.92 -7.02
N GLY A 13 -2.20 -4.03 -6.08
CA GLY A 13 -2.99 -3.79 -4.88
C GLY A 13 -2.74 -4.84 -3.78
N GLY A 14 -3.63 -4.87 -2.79
CA GLY A 14 -3.59 -5.85 -1.71
C GLY A 14 -4.31 -5.39 -0.45
N SER A 15 -4.18 -6.18 0.61
CA SER A 15 -4.79 -5.90 1.91
C SER A 15 -3.77 -5.82 3.02
N ILE A 16 -4.03 -4.96 4.00
CA ILE A 16 -3.27 -4.84 5.25
C ILE A 16 -4.23 -5.08 6.41
N LEU A 17 -3.88 -6.02 7.29
CA LEU A 17 -4.58 -6.25 8.55
C LEU A 17 -3.85 -5.49 9.66
N PHE A 18 -4.57 -4.66 10.41
CA PHE A 18 -4.09 -4.02 11.63
C PHE A 18 -4.73 -4.70 12.84
N GLY A 19 -3.98 -4.78 13.94
CA GLY A 19 -4.35 -5.57 15.11
C GLY A 19 -3.81 -7.00 15.07
N GLY A 20 -2.81 -7.27 14.22
CA GLY A 20 -1.99 -8.48 14.27
C GLY A 20 -0.52 -8.16 14.55
N ASP A 21 0.24 -9.14 15.04
CA ASP A 21 1.70 -9.06 15.19
C ASP A 21 2.45 -9.62 13.97
N ASP A 22 3.78 -9.63 14.02
CA ASP A 22 4.64 -10.13 12.94
C ASP A 22 4.53 -11.65 12.73
N GLU A 23 4.07 -12.39 13.74
CA GLU A 23 3.81 -13.83 13.71
C GLU A 23 2.36 -14.17 13.29
N ARG A 24 1.57 -13.14 12.96
CA ARG A 24 0.15 -13.21 12.55
C ARG A 24 -0.82 -13.60 13.67
N HIS A 25 -0.45 -13.42 14.93
CA HIS A 25 -1.39 -13.52 16.03
C HIS A 25 -2.28 -12.28 16.10
N ILE A 26 -3.58 -12.48 16.35
CA ILE A 26 -4.53 -11.36 16.52
C ILE A 26 -4.36 -10.78 17.92
N ILE A 27 -3.77 -9.58 18.00
CA ILE A 27 -3.60 -8.82 19.25
C ILE A 27 -4.76 -7.87 19.52
N GLY A 28 -5.44 -7.41 18.47
CA GLY A 28 -6.54 -6.45 18.53
C GLY A 28 -6.11 -4.99 18.56
N LEU A 29 -7.06 -4.09 18.35
CA LEU A 29 -6.95 -2.64 18.46
C LEU A 29 -7.85 -2.15 19.59
N SER A 30 -7.37 -1.19 20.39
CA SER A 30 -8.16 -0.62 21.49
C SER A 30 -9.20 0.40 21.02
N HIS A 31 -8.89 1.15 19.95
CA HIS A 31 -9.72 2.27 19.47
C HIS A 31 -9.79 2.27 17.93
N VAL A 32 -10.44 1.25 17.36
CA VAL A 32 -10.45 0.99 15.91
C VAL A 32 -10.81 2.21 15.04
N GLN A 33 -11.75 3.04 15.50
CA GLN A 33 -12.19 4.24 14.78
C GLN A 33 -11.11 5.33 14.78
N GLU A 34 -10.49 5.59 15.92
CA GLU A 34 -9.42 6.59 16.05
C GLU A 34 -8.18 6.15 15.25
N ASP A 35 -7.86 4.86 15.29
CA ASP A 35 -6.77 4.28 14.50
C ASP A 35 -7.03 4.41 13.00
N ALA A 36 -8.27 4.16 12.55
CA ALA A 36 -8.64 4.33 11.15
C ALA A 36 -8.48 5.79 10.67
N GLU A 37 -8.88 6.77 11.49
CA GLU A 37 -8.73 8.19 11.19
C GLU A 37 -7.25 8.60 11.11
N LYS A 38 -6.44 8.18 12.09
CA LYS A 38 -4.99 8.43 12.11
C LYS A 38 -4.31 7.84 10.89
N ILE A 39 -4.59 6.58 10.56
CA ILE A 39 -4.03 5.89 9.40
C ILE A 39 -4.42 6.62 8.10
N SER A 40 -5.69 6.99 7.95
CA SER A 40 -6.20 7.70 6.79
C SER A 40 -5.48 9.05 6.59
N ASN A 41 -5.34 9.82 7.66
CA ASN A 41 -4.63 11.10 7.63
C ASN A 41 -3.13 10.92 7.33
N PHE A 42 -2.50 9.89 7.88
CA PHE A 42 -1.10 9.62 7.64
C PHE A 42 -0.81 9.27 6.18
N ILE A 43 -1.68 8.49 5.54
CA ILE A 43 -1.55 8.18 4.10
C ILE A 43 -1.74 9.45 3.26
N LYS A 44 -2.80 10.22 3.51
CA LYS A 44 -3.12 11.43 2.73
C LYS A 44 -2.01 12.50 2.77
N THR A 45 -1.29 12.59 3.88
CA THR A 45 -0.24 13.60 4.09
C THR A 45 1.14 13.16 3.64
N LYS A 46 1.36 11.86 3.46
CA LYS A 46 2.68 11.29 3.18
C LYS A 46 2.75 10.51 1.88
N VAL A 47 1.66 10.43 1.11
CA VAL A 47 1.64 9.69 -0.15
C VAL A 47 1.10 10.54 -1.29
N GLU A 48 1.86 10.57 -2.38
CA GLU A 48 1.53 11.31 -3.60
C GLU A 48 1.77 10.45 -4.84
N PRO A 49 0.86 10.46 -5.84
CA PRO A 49 -0.47 11.04 -5.83
C PRO A 49 -1.39 10.44 -4.75
N LEU A 50 -2.58 11.03 -4.54
CA LEU A 50 -3.54 10.50 -3.57
C LEU A 50 -4.00 9.09 -3.98
N ILE A 51 -3.98 8.16 -3.03
CA ILE A 51 -4.39 6.76 -3.22
C ILE A 51 -5.85 6.58 -2.82
N MET A 52 -6.57 5.76 -3.59
CA MET A 52 -7.87 5.23 -3.22
C MET A 52 -7.70 3.95 -2.40
N PHE A 53 -8.20 3.95 -1.16
CA PHE A 53 -8.22 2.79 -0.28
C PHE A 53 -9.52 2.77 0.52
N SER A 54 -9.88 1.60 1.04
CA SER A 54 -10.97 1.46 2.03
C SER A 54 -10.42 0.95 3.35
N LEU A 55 -11.04 1.39 4.45
CA LEU A 55 -10.75 0.94 5.81
C LEU A 55 -12.05 0.38 6.40
N LYS A 56 -12.03 -0.90 6.77
CA LYS A 56 -13.20 -1.62 7.28
C LYS A 56 -12.87 -2.18 8.66
N PRO A 57 -13.52 -1.69 9.73
CA PRO A 57 -13.48 -2.36 11.02
C PRO A 57 -14.04 -3.78 10.88
N ALA A 58 -13.42 -4.73 11.59
CA ALA A 58 -13.88 -6.11 11.67
C ALA A 58 -13.59 -6.67 13.06
N SER A 59 -14.18 -7.83 13.37
CA SER A 59 -13.90 -8.57 14.60
C SER A 59 -13.32 -9.93 14.25
N MET A 60 -12.19 -10.29 14.86
CA MET A 60 -11.51 -11.57 14.71
C MET A 60 -11.08 -12.05 16.09
N GLU A 61 -11.37 -13.31 16.44
CA GLU A 61 -11.03 -13.87 17.77
C GLU A 61 -11.55 -13.03 18.95
N ASN A 62 -12.75 -12.44 18.81
CA ASN A 62 -13.36 -11.50 19.77
C ASN A 62 -12.54 -10.23 20.02
N LYS A 63 -11.67 -9.85 19.08
CA LYS A 63 -10.87 -8.63 19.14
C LYS A 63 -11.18 -7.75 17.93
N ASP A 64 -11.19 -6.45 18.14
CA ASP A 64 -11.37 -5.49 17.06
C ASP A 64 -10.10 -5.38 16.23
N VAL A 65 -10.28 -5.42 14.91
CA VAL A 65 -9.20 -5.29 13.92
C VAL A 65 -9.63 -4.34 12.82
N LEU A 66 -8.68 -3.90 12.01
CA LEU A 66 -8.95 -3.01 10.88
C LEU A 66 -8.36 -3.61 9.61
N VAL A 67 -9.19 -3.80 8.59
CA VAL A 67 -8.76 -4.27 7.28
C VAL A 67 -8.69 -3.08 6.33
N MET A 68 -7.51 -2.83 5.77
CA MET A 68 -7.31 -1.90 4.68
C MET A 68 -7.25 -2.64 3.36
N GLU A 69 -8.05 -2.22 2.39
CA GLU A 69 -7.96 -2.69 1.01
C GLU A 69 -7.43 -1.56 0.13
N ILE A 70 -6.39 -1.87 -0.63
CA ILE A 70 -5.70 -0.93 -1.52
C ILE A 70 -5.81 -1.48 -2.94
N ALA A 71 -6.39 -0.70 -3.83
CA ALA A 71 -6.43 -1.06 -5.25
C ALA A 71 -5.07 -0.83 -5.92
N SER A 72 -4.82 -1.56 -7.01
CA SER A 72 -3.76 -1.18 -7.95
C SER A 72 -4.01 0.24 -8.44
N GLY A 73 -2.96 1.06 -8.37
CA GLY A 73 -3.03 2.47 -8.68
C GLY A 73 -3.09 2.71 -10.18
N LYS A 74 -3.80 3.76 -10.58
CA LYS A 74 -3.92 4.17 -11.99
C LYS A 74 -2.98 5.32 -12.37
N MET A 75 -2.40 5.98 -11.37
CA MET A 75 -1.50 7.12 -11.51
C MET A 75 -0.10 6.77 -11.03
N THR A 76 0.34 5.56 -11.35
CA THR A 76 1.67 5.11 -10.98
C THR A 76 2.72 5.97 -11.70
N PRO A 77 3.85 6.32 -11.05
CA PRO A 77 4.24 5.85 -9.72
C PRO A 77 3.64 6.68 -8.58
N TYR A 78 3.27 5.98 -7.52
CA TYR A 78 2.99 6.53 -6.20
C TYR A 78 4.27 6.57 -5.37
N TYR A 79 4.36 7.57 -4.51
CA TYR A 79 5.55 7.90 -3.75
C TYR A 79 5.21 8.09 -2.28
N TYR A 80 6.08 7.60 -1.42
CA TYR A 80 6.15 8.07 -0.04
C TYR A 80 6.95 9.38 -0.01
N VAL A 81 6.37 10.41 0.59
CA VAL A 81 6.93 11.75 0.71
C VAL A 81 7.41 11.99 2.14
N ASN A 82 8.70 12.24 2.29
CA ASN A 82 9.29 12.61 3.57
C ASN A 82 10.39 13.67 3.38
N GLU A 83 10.27 14.79 4.08
CA GLU A 83 11.29 15.86 4.11
C GLU A 83 11.76 16.29 2.72
N GLY A 84 10.81 16.46 1.78
CA GLY A 84 11.09 16.86 0.40
C GLY A 84 11.58 15.73 -0.53
N THR A 85 11.84 14.53 0.01
CA THR A 85 12.23 13.35 -0.78
C THR A 85 11.00 12.54 -1.15
N LYS A 86 10.92 12.10 -2.42
CA LYS A 86 9.91 11.17 -2.93
C LYS A 86 10.55 9.82 -3.21
N THR A 87 10.05 8.77 -2.55
CA THR A 87 10.55 7.40 -2.74
C THR A 87 9.42 6.48 -3.19
N ALA A 88 9.59 5.85 -4.35
CA ALA A 88 8.68 4.81 -4.82
C ALA A 88 9.07 3.45 -4.23
N PHE A 89 8.07 2.62 -3.94
CA PHE A 89 8.25 1.26 -3.45
C PHE A 89 7.47 0.28 -4.34
N VAL A 90 7.94 -0.97 -4.40
CA VAL A 90 7.25 -2.10 -5.05
C VAL A 90 7.27 -3.33 -4.13
N ARG A 91 6.28 -4.21 -4.28
CA ARG A 91 6.20 -5.48 -3.57
C ARG A 91 7.06 -6.54 -4.28
N ILE A 92 7.99 -7.16 -3.57
CA ILE A 92 8.70 -8.36 -4.03
C ILE A 92 8.52 -9.43 -2.95
N GLY A 93 7.79 -10.50 -3.27
CA GLY A 93 7.38 -11.49 -2.28
C GLY A 93 6.56 -10.85 -1.14
N ASN A 94 7.02 -11.01 0.09
CA ASN A 94 6.41 -10.43 1.29
C ASN A 94 6.99 -9.06 1.68
N GLU A 95 7.95 -8.53 0.93
CA GLU A 95 8.66 -7.30 1.27
C GLU A 95 8.26 -6.11 0.38
N SER A 96 8.46 -4.90 0.91
CA SER A 96 8.32 -3.64 0.17
C SER A 96 9.70 -3.02 0.01
N VAL A 97 10.25 -3.07 -1.21
CA VAL A 97 11.60 -2.58 -1.52
C VAL A 97 11.53 -1.28 -2.30
N VAL A 98 12.60 -0.48 -2.24
CA VAL A 98 12.72 0.74 -3.07
C VAL A 98 12.64 0.34 -4.53
N ALA A 99 11.79 1.03 -5.30
CA ALA A 99 11.66 0.77 -6.72
C ALA A 99 12.99 1.09 -7.43
N PRO A 100 13.57 0.14 -8.20
CA PRO A 100 14.71 0.42 -9.05
C PRO A 100 14.42 1.56 -10.03
N SER A 101 15.45 2.32 -10.38
CA SER A 101 15.32 3.52 -11.24
C SER A 101 14.70 3.26 -12.62
N TYR A 102 14.85 2.05 -13.18
CA TYR A 102 14.27 1.67 -14.48
C TYR A 102 12.76 1.37 -14.43
N ILE A 103 12.22 1.00 -13.26
CA ILE A 103 10.76 0.83 -13.07
C ILE A 103 10.05 2.19 -13.19
N ASN A 104 10.74 3.30 -12.93
CA ASN A 104 10.17 4.64 -13.01
C ASN A 104 9.99 5.15 -14.46
N HIS A 105 10.58 4.50 -15.48
CA HIS A 105 10.57 5.01 -16.86
C HIS A 105 9.79 4.15 -17.87
N GLU A 106 9.70 2.82 -17.72
CA GLU A 106 9.24 1.97 -18.84
C GLU A 106 7.89 1.26 -18.67
N HIS A 107 7.29 1.21 -17.47
CA HIS A 107 6.08 0.40 -17.27
C HIS A 107 4.95 1.10 -16.52
N MET A 108 4.70 2.38 -16.82
CA MET A 108 3.56 3.12 -16.24
C MET A 108 2.70 3.84 -17.28
N GLY A 109 2.80 3.39 -18.54
CA GLY A 109 1.91 3.81 -19.61
C GLY A 109 2.28 3.14 -20.91
N THR A 110 1.77 1.94 -21.15
CA THR A 110 1.36 1.39 -22.47
C THR A 110 1.22 -0.12 -22.37
N ALA A 111 0.06 -0.62 -22.82
CA ALA A 111 0.03 -1.93 -23.45
C ALA A 111 0.96 -1.85 -24.67
N VAL A 112 2.16 -2.42 -24.59
CA VAL A 112 2.92 -2.79 -25.77
C VAL A 112 2.73 -4.28 -25.93
N LEU A 113 1.79 -4.64 -26.80
CA LEU A 113 1.80 -5.94 -27.45
C LEU A 113 3.12 -6.02 -28.21
N PHE A 114 4.08 -6.79 -27.70
CA PHE A 114 5.14 -7.32 -28.55
C PHE A 114 4.63 -8.66 -29.09
N PRO A 115 4.17 -8.76 -30.35
CA PRO A 115 4.36 -10.03 -31.04
C PRO A 115 5.85 -10.17 -31.32
N TYR A 116 6.34 -11.40 -31.34
CA TYR A 116 7.42 -11.95 -32.17
C TYR A 116 8.31 -12.93 -31.39
N TRP A 117 7.87 -14.18 -31.38
CA TRP A 117 8.63 -15.31 -31.94
C TRP A 117 7.72 -15.87 -33.05
N SER A 118 8.15 -16.22 -34.25
CA SER A 118 9.43 -16.67 -34.81
C SER A 118 9.53 -16.26 -36.29
#